data_AF-A0A165FBQ5-F1
#
_entry.id   AF-A0A165FBQ5-F1
#
_cell.length_a   1.000
_cell.length_b   1.000
_cell.length_c   1.000
_cell.angle_alpha   90.00
_cell.angle_beta   90.00
_cell.angle_gamma   90.00
#
_symmetry.space_group_name_H-M   'P 1'
#
loop_
_entity.id
_entity.type
_entity.pdbx_description
1 polymer ?
#
loop_
_entity_poly.entity_id
_entity_poly.type
_entity_poly.pdbx_seq_one_letter_code
_entity_poly.pdbx_strand_id
1 'polypeptide(L)'
;MAKELFSTSSWLLAIPPEILLHILSFLDIPDLSILAQVSPELAHYVEDPVLHRLRLHVVAPSRLSHSLFGQSPSGMPLRPTVADLVRRNIMRGLGIERRWRAGMYFHSQHMVSQYETSRRLQRTHAGNIIESTLRKRSARSLLNIYSAQVLPEESTSSVVSTSLIATMRRLKWSIQRDRLAKFVKARSDLMRDGGTGAWFESKGKVITSRESERVRLAVCPGIGQIVRFYESLGH
;
A
#
# COMPACT_ATOMS: atom_id res chain seq x y z
N MET A 1 10.05 9.78 -69.19
CA MET A 1 11.03 8.70 -69.49
C MET A 1 11.34 7.92 -68.21
N ALA A 2 10.31 7.32 -67.60
CA ALA A 2 10.41 6.66 -66.29
C ALA A 2 9.31 5.58 -66.11
N LYS A 3 9.11 4.72 -67.13
CA LYS A 3 8.08 3.67 -67.10
C LYS A 3 8.62 2.24 -67.24
N GLU A 4 9.93 2.04 -67.38
CA GLU A 4 10.50 0.70 -67.63
C GLU A 4 11.16 0.02 -66.43
N LEU A 5 11.20 0.64 -65.25
CA LEU A 5 11.85 0.04 -64.08
C LEU A 5 10.98 -0.93 -63.26
N PHE A 6 9.72 -1.18 -63.65
CA PHE A 6 8.81 -2.08 -62.91
C PHE A 6 8.72 -3.52 -63.44
N SER A 7 9.40 -3.85 -64.54
CA SER A 7 9.36 -5.21 -65.12
C SER A 7 10.06 -6.27 -64.25
N THR A 8 10.92 -5.85 -63.32
CA THR A 8 11.62 -6.74 -62.37
C THR A 8 10.75 -7.26 -61.23
N SER A 9 9.49 -6.84 -61.08
CA SER A 9 8.60 -7.39 -60.04
C SER A 9 8.15 -8.83 -60.35
N SER A 10 8.26 -9.24 -61.62
CA SER A 10 7.77 -10.52 -62.14
C SER A 10 8.57 -11.75 -61.68
N TRP A 11 9.88 -11.61 -61.44
CA TRP A 11 10.71 -12.77 -61.06
C TRP A 11 10.53 -13.18 -59.60
N LEU A 12 10.22 -12.22 -58.72
CA LEU A 12 9.96 -12.48 -57.30
C LEU A 12 8.67 -13.30 -57.10
N LEU A 13 7.66 -13.06 -57.94
CA LEU A 13 6.42 -13.86 -57.97
C LEU A 13 6.61 -15.25 -58.59
N ALA A 14 7.69 -15.47 -59.36
CA ALA A 14 7.99 -16.77 -59.93
C ALA A 14 8.61 -17.74 -58.92
N ILE A 15 9.03 -17.24 -57.75
CA ILE A 15 9.57 -18.05 -56.66
C ILE A 15 8.39 -18.72 -55.93
N PRO A 16 8.48 -20.03 -55.61
CA PRO A 16 7.51 -20.69 -54.76
C PRO A 16 7.30 -19.94 -53.42
N PRO A 17 6.06 -19.79 -52.96
CA PRO A 17 5.74 -18.99 -51.78
C PRO A 17 6.45 -19.49 -50.51
N GLU A 18 6.76 -20.80 -50.43
CA GLU A 18 7.50 -21.38 -49.31
C GLU A 18 8.94 -20.86 -49.24
N ILE A 19 9.60 -20.76 -50.39
CA ILE A 19 10.98 -20.25 -50.49
C ILE A 19 10.98 -18.75 -50.22
N LEU A 20 9.99 -18.03 -50.73
CA LEU A 20 9.83 -16.60 -50.48
C LEU A 20 9.63 -16.33 -48.98
N LEU A 21 8.72 -17.04 -48.31
CA LEU A 21 8.52 -16.95 -46.86
C LEU A 21 9.79 -17.31 -46.08
N HIS A 22 10.55 -18.32 -46.54
CA HIS A 22 11.83 -18.66 -45.92
C HIS A 22 12.84 -17.50 -46.03
N ILE A 23 12.98 -16.87 -47.19
CA ILE A 23 13.86 -15.70 -47.39
C ILE A 23 13.41 -14.54 -46.49
N LEU A 24 12.12 -14.22 -46.50
CA LEU A 24 11.53 -13.16 -45.69
C LEU A 24 11.72 -13.40 -44.18
N SER A 25 11.88 -14.65 -43.74
CA SER A 25 12.10 -14.99 -42.32
C SER A 25 13.44 -14.51 -41.76
N PHE A 26 14.41 -14.19 -42.62
CA PHE A 26 15.73 -13.66 -42.23
C PHE A 26 15.81 -12.13 -42.27
N LEU A 27 14.80 -11.45 -42.81
CA LEU A 27 14.74 -9.99 -42.88
C LEU A 27 14.21 -9.38 -41.58
N ASP A 28 14.71 -8.21 -41.21
CA ASP A 28 14.33 -7.49 -40.00
C ASP A 28 12.93 -6.81 -40.13
N ILE A 29 12.31 -6.41 -39.01
CA ILE A 29 11.00 -5.71 -39.00
C ILE A 29 10.96 -4.47 -39.91
N PRO A 30 11.90 -3.52 -39.80
CA PRO A 30 11.90 -2.34 -40.66
C PRO A 30 12.00 -2.71 -42.14
N ASP A 31 12.86 -3.67 -42.50
CA ASP A 31 13.07 -4.05 -43.90
C ASP A 31 11.81 -4.67 -44.52
N LEU A 32 11.10 -5.49 -43.75
CA LEU A 32 9.81 -6.06 -44.18
C LEU A 32 8.73 -4.99 -44.32
N SER A 33 8.72 -3.96 -43.47
CA SER A 33 7.78 -2.85 -43.61
C SER A 33 8.06 -2.01 -44.86
N ILE A 34 9.33 -1.85 -45.23
CA ILE A 34 9.73 -1.18 -46.47
C ILE A 34 9.34 -2.05 -47.68
N LEU A 35 9.58 -3.36 -47.62
CA LEU A 35 9.17 -4.30 -48.68
C LEU A 35 7.67 -4.31 -48.92
N ALA A 36 6.86 -4.27 -47.85
CA ALA A 36 5.40 -4.19 -47.97
C ALA A 36 4.93 -2.87 -48.59
N GLN A 37 5.65 -1.76 -48.36
CA GLN A 37 5.35 -0.47 -48.98
C GLN A 37 5.77 -0.42 -50.45
N VAL A 38 6.89 -1.04 -50.80
CA VAL A 38 7.44 -1.04 -52.17
C VAL A 38 6.72 -2.03 -53.07
N SER A 39 6.30 -3.19 -52.55
CA SER A 39 5.57 -4.21 -53.30
C SER A 39 4.30 -4.62 -52.54
N PRO A 40 3.10 -4.18 -53.00
CA PRO A 40 1.85 -4.52 -52.34
C PRO A 40 1.51 -6.02 -52.42
N GLU A 41 2.06 -6.73 -53.41
CA GLU A 41 1.89 -8.18 -53.55
C GLU A 41 2.64 -8.95 -52.46
N LEU A 42 3.77 -8.41 -51.98
CA LEU A 42 4.52 -8.97 -50.86
C LEU A 42 3.91 -8.61 -49.50
N ALA A 43 3.06 -7.59 -49.42
CA ALA A 43 2.47 -7.14 -48.17
C ALA A 43 1.69 -8.27 -47.46
N HIS A 44 0.97 -9.11 -48.21
CA HIS A 44 0.24 -10.24 -47.64
C HIS A 44 1.17 -11.28 -46.97
N TYR A 45 2.35 -11.50 -47.53
CA TYR A 45 3.35 -12.41 -46.94
C TYR A 45 4.04 -11.78 -45.72
N VAL A 46 4.22 -10.45 -45.72
CA VAL A 46 4.79 -9.72 -44.57
C VAL A 46 3.86 -9.77 -43.36
N GLU A 47 2.54 -9.76 -43.57
CA GLU A 47 1.53 -9.84 -42.50
C GLU A 47 1.32 -11.27 -41.97
N ASP A 48 1.99 -12.29 -42.53
CA ASP A 48 1.84 -13.68 -42.10
C ASP A 48 2.32 -13.87 -40.64
N PRO A 49 1.43 -14.29 -39.71
CA PRO A 49 1.80 -14.54 -38.32
C PRO A 49 2.85 -15.66 -38.18
N VAL A 50 2.89 -16.62 -39.10
CA VAL A 50 3.87 -17.73 -39.07
C VAL A 50 5.27 -17.20 -39.39
N LEU A 51 5.41 -16.35 -40.41
CA LEU A 51 6.65 -15.64 -40.73
C LEU A 51 7.16 -14.87 -39.52
N HIS A 52 6.29 -14.09 -38.88
CA HIS A 52 6.65 -13.30 -37.71
C HIS A 52 7.12 -14.17 -36.53
N ARG A 53 6.48 -15.32 -36.30
CA ARG A 53 6.88 -16.27 -35.25
C ARG A 53 8.24 -16.89 -35.53
N LEU A 54 8.50 -17.33 -36.77
CA LEU A 54 9.79 -17.90 -37.16
C LEU A 54 10.91 -16.87 -37.04
N ARG A 55 10.68 -15.65 -37.54
CA ARG A 55 11.64 -14.55 -37.46
C ARG A 55 12.02 -14.21 -36.01
N LEU A 56 11.04 -14.19 -35.11
CA LEU A 56 11.29 -13.97 -33.69
C LEU A 56 12.31 -14.98 -33.13
N HIS A 57 12.30 -16.23 -33.61
CA HIS A 57 13.27 -17.25 -33.21
C HIS A 57 14.60 -17.19 -33.96
N VAL A 58 14.58 -16.79 -35.24
CA VAL A 58 15.76 -16.80 -36.12
C VAL A 58 16.59 -15.51 -36.03
N VAL A 59 15.97 -14.35 -36.20
CA VAL A 59 16.66 -13.06 -36.37
C VAL A 59 16.99 -12.41 -35.03
N ALA A 60 16.15 -12.61 -34.01
CA ALA A 60 16.25 -11.87 -32.76
C ALA A 60 16.22 -12.74 -31.49
N PRO A 61 16.92 -13.91 -31.43
CA PRO A 61 16.93 -14.72 -30.21
C PRO A 61 17.53 -13.94 -29.03
N SER A 62 18.55 -13.11 -29.28
CA SER A 62 19.18 -12.24 -28.29
C SER A 62 18.29 -11.08 -27.82
N ARG A 63 17.49 -10.49 -28.71
CA ARG A 63 16.54 -9.42 -28.32
C ARG A 63 15.36 -10.01 -27.56
N LEU A 64 14.89 -11.20 -27.93
CA LEU A 64 13.90 -11.94 -27.16
C LEU A 64 14.45 -12.33 -25.79
N SER A 65 15.68 -12.86 -25.71
CA SER A 65 16.27 -13.22 -24.43
C SER A 65 16.45 -11.99 -23.55
N HIS A 66 16.91 -10.87 -24.13
CA HIS A 66 17.00 -9.59 -23.42
C HIS A 66 15.63 -9.06 -23.00
N SER A 67 14.60 -9.13 -23.84
CA SER A 67 13.26 -8.63 -23.49
C SER A 67 12.56 -9.52 -22.45
N LEU A 68 12.71 -10.85 -22.55
CA LEU A 68 12.04 -11.81 -21.68
C LEU A 68 12.80 -12.08 -20.37
N PHE A 69 14.12 -11.97 -20.37
CA PHE A 69 14.98 -12.33 -19.24
C PHE A 69 16.00 -11.24 -18.87
N GLY A 70 16.04 -10.13 -19.61
CA GLY A 70 16.89 -9.01 -19.28
C GLY A 70 16.37 -8.20 -18.10
N GLN A 71 17.25 -7.36 -17.61
CA GLN A 71 17.01 -6.46 -16.49
C GLN A 71 17.08 -5.01 -16.99
N SER A 72 16.27 -4.14 -16.41
CA SER A 72 16.38 -2.71 -16.61
C SER A 72 17.72 -2.20 -16.08
N PRO A 73 18.16 -0.98 -16.44
CA PRO A 73 19.34 -0.36 -15.82
C PRO A 73 19.23 -0.22 -14.29
N SER A 74 18.01 -0.27 -13.73
CA SER A 74 17.75 -0.31 -12.30
C SER A 74 17.77 -1.72 -11.68
N GLY A 75 18.12 -2.76 -12.45
CA GLY A 75 18.19 -4.15 -12.01
C GLY A 75 16.84 -4.87 -11.92
N MET A 76 15.75 -4.24 -12.36
CA MET A 76 14.41 -4.86 -12.31
C MET A 76 14.21 -5.76 -13.53
N PRO A 77 13.72 -7.00 -13.37
CA PRO A 77 13.47 -7.87 -14.52
C PRO A 77 12.38 -7.25 -15.41
N LEU A 78 12.62 -7.20 -16.72
CA LEU A 78 11.66 -6.65 -17.69
C LEU A 78 10.38 -7.50 -17.73
N ARG A 79 10.53 -8.82 -17.54
CA ARG A 79 9.41 -9.75 -17.39
C ARG A 79 9.03 -9.88 -15.91
N PRO A 80 7.74 -9.70 -15.55
CA PRO A 80 7.28 -9.94 -14.19
C PRO A 80 7.46 -11.41 -13.83
N THR A 81 8.03 -11.67 -12.64
CA THR A 81 8.18 -13.04 -12.12
C THR A 81 6.82 -13.56 -11.62
N VAL A 82 6.69 -14.88 -11.43
CA VAL A 82 5.49 -15.47 -10.83
C VAL A 82 5.21 -14.86 -9.45
N ALA A 83 6.25 -14.57 -8.66
CA ALA A 83 6.11 -13.89 -7.38
C ALA A 83 5.53 -12.47 -7.54
N ASP A 84 5.97 -11.73 -8.56
CA ASP A 84 5.40 -10.41 -8.86
C ASP A 84 3.95 -10.50 -9.29
N LEU A 85 3.59 -11.50 -10.09
CA LEU A 85 2.21 -11.74 -10.52
C LEU A 85 1.31 -12.11 -9.33
N VAL A 86 1.81 -12.87 -8.36
CA VAL A 86 1.09 -13.19 -7.12
C VAL A 86 0.93 -11.94 -6.24
N ARG A 87 2.00 -11.16 -6.04
CA ARG A 87 1.97 -9.92 -5.25
C ARG A 87 1.03 -8.88 -5.84
N ARG A 88 1.01 -8.73 -7.17
CA ARG A 88 0.08 -7.85 -7.91
C ARG A 88 -1.34 -8.40 -8.00
N ASN A 89 -1.60 -9.57 -7.41
CA ASN A 89 -2.90 -10.21 -7.40
C ASN A 89 -3.42 -10.53 -8.82
N ILE A 90 -2.51 -10.76 -9.78
CA ILE A 90 -2.80 -11.20 -11.15
C ILE A 90 -2.95 -12.72 -11.16
N MET A 91 -1.97 -13.43 -10.59
CA MET A 91 -2.06 -14.86 -10.37
C MET A 91 -2.57 -15.12 -8.95
N ARG A 92 -3.65 -15.89 -8.83
CA ARG A 92 -4.27 -16.24 -7.55
C ARG A 92 -4.53 -17.72 -7.47
N GLY A 93 -4.46 -18.27 -6.27
CA GLY A 93 -4.72 -19.68 -6.04
C GLY A 93 -4.53 -20.06 -4.59
N LEU A 94 -5.10 -21.20 -4.21
CA LEU A 94 -4.99 -21.73 -2.86
C LEU A 94 -3.55 -22.18 -2.58
N GLY A 95 -2.86 -21.44 -1.69
CA GLY A 95 -1.46 -21.71 -1.34
C GLY A 95 -0.49 -21.54 -2.51
N ILE A 96 -0.76 -20.59 -3.42
CA ILE A 96 -0.01 -20.42 -4.67
C ILE A 96 1.51 -20.26 -4.46
N GLU A 97 1.94 -19.55 -3.42
CA GLU A 97 3.37 -19.40 -3.13
C GLU A 97 4.05 -20.72 -2.75
N ARG A 98 3.41 -21.53 -1.90
CA ARG A 98 3.94 -22.84 -1.50
C ARG A 98 4.04 -23.77 -2.71
N ARG A 99 3.01 -23.76 -3.55
CA ARG A 99 2.96 -24.57 -4.78
C ARG A 99 4.01 -24.12 -5.80
N TRP A 100 4.23 -22.82 -5.92
CA TRP A 100 5.29 -22.25 -6.76
C TRP A 100 6.67 -22.71 -6.31
N ARG A 101 6.98 -22.59 -5.02
CA ARG A 101 8.26 -23.06 -4.47
C ARG A 101 8.46 -24.56 -4.68
N ALA A 102 7.38 -25.33 -4.73
CA ALA A 102 7.39 -26.76 -5.01
C ALA A 102 7.38 -27.12 -6.51
N GLY A 103 7.37 -26.15 -7.43
CA GLY A 103 7.33 -26.40 -8.88
C GLY A 103 6.03 -27.03 -9.38
N MET A 104 4.94 -26.93 -8.62
CA MET A 104 3.67 -27.58 -8.96
C MET A 104 2.91 -26.80 -10.04
N TYR A 105 2.21 -27.52 -10.92
CA TYR A 105 1.41 -26.92 -11.98
C TYR A 105 0.20 -26.13 -11.44
N PHE A 106 0.05 -24.88 -11.85
CA PHE A 106 -0.99 -23.96 -11.33
C PHE A 106 -2.34 -24.06 -12.04
N HIS A 107 -2.35 -24.47 -13.30
CA HIS A 107 -3.51 -24.32 -14.19
C HIS A 107 -4.36 -25.58 -14.32
N SER A 108 -4.27 -26.51 -13.38
CA SER A 108 -5.17 -27.67 -13.43
C SER A 108 -6.60 -27.25 -13.05
N GLN A 109 -7.58 -27.80 -13.76
CA GLN A 109 -9.01 -27.51 -13.55
C GLN A 109 -9.42 -27.72 -12.07
N HIS A 110 -8.87 -28.76 -11.44
CA HIS A 110 -9.13 -29.05 -10.04
C HIS A 110 -8.64 -27.94 -9.10
N MET A 111 -7.48 -27.34 -9.36
CA MET A 111 -6.96 -26.24 -8.54
C MET A 111 -7.79 -24.97 -8.68
N VAL A 112 -8.26 -24.68 -9.88
CA VAL A 112 -9.17 -23.55 -10.12
C VAL A 112 -10.46 -23.76 -9.34
N SER A 113 -11.09 -24.94 -9.46
CA SER A 113 -12.32 -25.29 -8.75
C SER A 113 -12.16 -25.25 -7.22
N GLN A 114 -11.06 -25.80 -6.69
CA GLN A 114 -10.76 -25.74 -5.25
C GLN A 114 -10.59 -24.29 -4.76
N TYR A 115 -9.86 -23.46 -5.51
CA TYR A 115 -9.67 -22.05 -5.16
C TYR A 115 -10.99 -21.28 -5.17
N GLU A 116 -11.84 -21.48 -6.18
CA GLU A 116 -13.15 -20.84 -6.25
C GLU A 116 -14.04 -21.27 -5.08
N THR A 117 -14.06 -22.55 -4.77
CA THR A 117 -14.84 -23.11 -3.65
C THR A 117 -14.33 -22.52 -2.32
N SER A 118 -13.03 -22.50 -2.10
CA SER A 118 -12.41 -21.87 -0.92
C SER A 118 -12.78 -20.39 -0.81
N ARG A 119 -12.80 -19.65 -1.92
CA ARG A 119 -13.16 -18.24 -1.94
C ARG A 119 -14.63 -18.01 -1.62
N ARG A 120 -15.52 -18.89 -2.10
CA ARG A 120 -16.95 -18.86 -1.73
C ARG A 120 -17.13 -19.13 -0.25
N LEU A 121 -16.50 -20.18 0.29
CA LEU A 121 -16.55 -20.51 1.71
C LEU A 121 -16.03 -19.38 2.60
N GLN A 122 -14.90 -18.75 2.24
CA GLN A 122 -14.35 -17.61 2.98
C GLN A 122 -15.32 -16.42 3.01
N ARG A 123 -15.99 -16.14 1.89
CA ARG A 123 -17.00 -15.07 1.83
C ARG A 123 -18.22 -15.38 2.68
N THR A 124 -18.74 -16.59 2.62
CA THR A 124 -19.88 -17.02 3.44
C THR A 124 -19.50 -16.96 4.92
N HIS A 125 -18.33 -17.46 5.30
CA HIS A 125 -17.84 -17.42 6.66
C HIS A 125 -17.67 -15.98 7.18
N ALA A 126 -17.04 -15.11 6.40
CA ALA A 126 -16.91 -13.69 6.76
C ALA A 126 -18.29 -13.02 6.88
N GLY A 127 -19.22 -13.34 5.97
CA GLY A 127 -20.62 -12.90 6.03
C GLY A 127 -21.29 -13.33 7.33
N ASN A 128 -21.19 -14.60 7.71
CA ASN A 128 -21.77 -15.14 8.94
C ASN A 128 -21.16 -14.49 10.20
N ILE A 129 -19.84 -14.25 10.21
CA ILE A 129 -19.18 -13.53 11.31
C ILE A 129 -19.74 -12.11 11.40
N ILE A 130 -19.79 -11.38 10.28
CA ILE A 130 -20.31 -10.01 10.25
C ILE A 130 -21.77 -10.00 10.69
N GLU A 131 -22.59 -10.92 10.20
CA GLU A 131 -23.99 -11.04 10.59
C GLU A 131 -24.12 -11.33 12.09
N SER A 132 -23.35 -12.28 12.63
CA SER A 132 -23.37 -12.60 14.05
C SER A 132 -22.92 -11.44 14.93
N THR A 133 -21.91 -10.68 14.49
CA THR A 133 -21.40 -9.51 15.22
C THR A 133 -22.38 -8.34 15.15
N LEU A 134 -23.03 -8.12 14.00
CA LEU A 134 -24.09 -7.12 13.84
C LEU A 134 -25.34 -7.48 14.66
N ARG A 135 -25.78 -8.75 14.68
CA ARG A 135 -26.91 -9.20 15.50
C ARG A 135 -26.63 -9.04 17.00
N LYS A 136 -25.38 -9.24 17.44
CA LYS A 136 -24.94 -9.02 18.84
C LYS A 136 -24.83 -7.53 19.19
N ARG A 137 -24.71 -6.64 18.20
CA ARG A 137 -24.64 -5.19 18.40
C ARG A 137 -26.02 -4.66 18.78
N SER A 138 -26.31 -4.66 20.07
CA SER A 138 -27.52 -4.08 20.64
C SER A 138 -27.29 -2.63 21.08
N ALA A 139 -28.35 -1.83 21.25
CA ALA A 139 -28.25 -0.50 21.85
C ALA A 139 -27.57 -0.53 23.24
N ARG A 140 -27.71 -1.63 23.99
CA ARG A 140 -27.00 -1.87 25.27
C ARG A 140 -25.49 -2.04 25.09
N SER A 141 -25.04 -2.66 24.00
CA SER A 141 -23.60 -2.77 23.71
C SER A 141 -22.95 -1.41 23.43
N LEU A 142 -23.67 -0.47 22.82
CA LEU A 142 -23.20 0.90 22.64
C LEU A 142 -23.09 1.60 24.00
N LEU A 143 -24.09 1.44 24.87
CA LEU A 143 -24.07 2.00 26.22
C LEU A 143 -22.89 1.47 27.04
N ASN A 144 -22.54 0.18 26.91
CA ASN A 144 -21.35 -0.40 27.53
C ASN A 144 -20.04 0.16 26.98
N ILE A 145 -19.97 0.48 25.68
CA ILE A 145 -18.78 1.11 25.06
C ILE A 145 -18.60 2.54 25.57
N TYR A 146 -19.70 3.27 25.79
CA TYR A 146 -19.67 4.61 26.39
C TYR A 146 -19.33 4.57 27.88
N SER A 147 -19.91 3.66 28.65
CA SER A 147 -19.57 3.50 30.07
C SER A 147 -18.13 3.06 30.28
N ALA A 148 -17.56 2.31 29.33
CA ALA A 148 -16.15 1.94 29.31
C ALA A 148 -15.23 3.03 28.74
N GLN A 149 -15.75 4.22 28.41
CA GLN A 149 -15.01 5.37 27.86
C GLN A 149 -14.16 5.07 26.60
N VAL A 150 -14.48 3.99 25.88
CA VAL A 150 -13.76 3.59 24.66
C VAL A 150 -14.03 4.60 23.53
N LEU A 151 -15.25 5.14 23.50
CA LEU A 151 -15.63 6.24 22.61
C LEU A 151 -15.70 7.56 23.40
N PRO A 152 -15.27 8.69 22.81
CA PRO A 152 -15.45 10.01 23.42
C PRO A 152 -16.94 10.27 23.68
N GLU A 153 -17.28 10.78 24.85
CA GLU A 153 -18.65 11.20 25.20
C GLU A 153 -19.26 12.14 24.15
N GLU A 154 -18.41 12.99 23.57
CA GLU A 154 -18.76 13.94 22.49
C GLU A 154 -19.33 13.29 21.24
N SER A 155 -19.06 12.00 21.02
CA SER A 155 -19.58 11.25 19.86
C SER A 155 -21.07 10.90 20.00
N THR A 156 -21.66 11.09 21.18
CA THR A 156 -23.12 10.95 21.39
C THR A 156 -23.89 12.22 21.07
N SER A 157 -23.21 13.38 21.09
CA SER A 157 -23.86 14.66 20.84
C SER A 157 -23.99 14.88 19.34
N SER A 158 -25.23 14.89 18.83
CA SER A 158 -25.55 15.24 17.44
C SER A 158 -25.11 16.67 17.05
N VAL A 159 -24.65 17.47 18.02
CA VAL A 159 -24.26 18.86 17.83
C VAL A 159 -22.85 18.97 17.24
N VAL A 160 -22.00 17.93 17.38
CA VAL A 160 -20.59 18.00 16.97
C VAL A 160 -20.32 17.02 15.83
N SER A 161 -19.81 17.54 14.71
CA SER A 161 -19.35 16.71 13.59
C SER A 161 -18.27 15.72 14.03
N THR A 162 -18.34 14.49 13.52
CA THR A 162 -17.37 13.42 13.85
C THR A 162 -15.92 13.79 13.53
N SER A 163 -15.71 14.63 12.51
CA SER A 163 -14.38 15.14 12.16
C SER A 163 -13.79 16.10 13.20
N LEU A 164 -14.63 16.77 13.98
CA LEU A 164 -14.22 17.75 15.01
C LEU A 164 -14.01 17.13 16.40
N ILE A 165 -14.34 15.86 16.59
CA ILE A 165 -14.19 15.18 17.89
C ILE A 165 -12.72 15.21 18.36
N ALA A 166 -11.77 14.97 17.46
CA ALA A 166 -10.35 14.97 17.79
C ALA A 166 -9.84 16.36 18.20
N THR A 167 -10.26 17.42 17.48
CA THR A 167 -9.87 18.80 17.79
C THR A 167 -10.53 19.28 19.08
N MET A 168 -11.80 18.96 19.30
CA MET A 168 -12.52 19.31 20.51
C MET A 168 -11.92 18.63 21.75
N ARG A 169 -11.50 17.36 21.64
CA ARG A 169 -10.78 16.68 22.72
C ARG A 169 -9.46 17.36 23.05
N ARG A 170 -8.67 17.74 22.04
CA ARG A 170 -7.42 18.49 22.24
C ARG A 170 -7.67 19.82 22.95
N LEU A 171 -8.74 20.51 22.57
CA LEU A 171 -9.15 21.78 23.17
C LEU A 171 -9.65 21.61 24.62
N LYS A 172 -10.46 20.58 24.92
CA LYS A 172 -10.85 20.27 26.30
C LYS A 172 -9.63 19.99 27.17
N TRP A 173 -8.67 19.21 26.67
CA TRP A 173 -7.42 18.93 27.38
C TRP A 173 -6.51 20.15 27.53
N SER A 174 -6.43 21.05 26.55
CA SER A 174 -5.67 22.30 26.72
C SER A 174 -6.34 23.20 27.76
N ILE A 175 -7.67 23.36 27.70
CA ILE A 175 -8.43 24.16 28.68
C ILE A 175 -8.29 23.58 30.09
N GLN A 176 -8.38 22.26 30.25
CA GLN A 176 -8.20 21.60 31.55
C GLN A 176 -6.79 21.81 32.10
N ARG A 177 -5.75 21.66 31.26
CA ARG A 177 -4.36 21.96 31.64
C ARG A 177 -4.17 23.42 32.04
N ASP A 178 -4.74 24.36 31.28
CA ASP A 178 -4.65 25.79 31.58
C ASP A 178 -5.36 26.16 32.89
N ARG A 179 -6.54 25.56 33.14
CA ARG A 179 -7.25 25.72 34.42
C ARG A 179 -6.40 25.19 35.57
N LEU A 180 -5.81 24.01 35.42
CA LEU A 180 -4.96 23.41 36.44
C LEU A 180 -3.71 24.26 36.70
N ALA A 181 -3.06 24.77 35.66
CA ALA A 181 -1.93 25.69 35.77
C ALA A 181 -2.31 26.98 36.54
N LYS A 182 -3.49 27.56 36.25
CA LYS A 182 -4.01 28.72 36.98
C LYS A 182 -4.31 28.40 38.45
N PHE A 183 -4.90 27.23 38.75
CA PHE A 183 -5.13 26.79 40.13
C PHE A 183 -3.83 26.60 40.91
N VAL A 184 -2.83 25.96 40.29
CA VAL A 184 -1.51 25.78 40.90
C VAL A 184 -0.85 27.13 41.17
N LYS A 185 -0.93 28.07 40.22
CA LYS A 185 -0.39 29.43 40.37
C LYS A 185 -1.12 30.25 41.46
N ALA A 186 -2.45 30.24 41.47
CA ALA A 186 -3.23 30.93 42.50
C ALA A 186 -2.96 30.35 43.90
N ARG A 187 -2.79 29.03 44.00
CA ARG A 187 -2.40 28.37 45.26
C ARG A 187 -0.97 28.70 45.68
N SER A 188 -0.04 28.82 44.73
CA SER A 188 1.32 29.28 45.05
C SER A 188 1.36 30.73 45.50
N ASP A 189 0.53 31.60 44.92
CA ASP A 189 0.42 33.02 45.29
C ASP A 189 -0.19 33.16 46.69
N LEU A 190 -1.24 32.37 47.02
CA LEU A 190 -1.79 32.26 48.39
C LEU A 190 -0.78 31.72 49.42
N MET A 191 0.16 30.87 49.02
CA MET A 191 1.26 30.40 49.90
C MET A 191 2.46 31.35 49.93
N ARG A 192 2.51 32.35 49.03
CA ARG A 192 3.52 33.40 49.00
C ARG A 192 3.21 34.49 50.02
N ASP A 193 1.94 34.76 50.26
CA ASP A 193 1.46 35.71 51.28
C ASP A 193 1.37 35.13 52.71
N GLY A 194 1.74 33.85 52.92
CA GLY A 194 1.45 33.18 54.20
C GLY A 194 2.42 32.11 54.74
N GLY A 195 3.60 31.83 54.14
CA GLY A 195 4.61 31.07 54.90
C GLY A 195 5.68 30.26 54.18
N THR A 196 5.61 30.04 52.86
CA THR A 196 6.64 29.22 52.16
C THR A 196 7.27 29.88 50.94
N GLY A 197 6.63 30.87 50.32
CA GLY A 197 7.21 31.61 49.18
C GLY A 197 8.45 32.44 49.54
N ALA A 198 8.46 33.07 50.72
CA ALA A 198 9.60 33.84 51.23
C ALA A 198 10.87 32.99 51.44
N TRP A 199 10.73 31.68 51.67
CA TRP A 199 11.87 30.76 51.83
C TRP A 199 12.52 30.41 50.47
N PHE A 200 11.72 30.23 49.43
CA PHE A 200 12.21 29.97 48.07
C PHE A 200 12.93 31.17 47.45
N GLU A 201 12.44 32.39 47.68
CA GLU A 201 13.04 33.61 47.13
C GLU A 201 14.35 34.01 47.83
N SER A 202 14.55 33.65 49.10
CA SER A 202 15.74 34.04 49.87
C SER A 202 16.84 32.96 49.97
N LYS A 203 16.49 31.66 49.97
CA LYS A 203 17.46 30.56 50.16
C LYS A 203 17.34 29.39 49.16
N GLY A 204 16.20 29.23 48.46
CA GLY A 204 15.94 28.06 47.59
C GLY A 204 16.59 28.10 46.19
N LYS A 205 17.04 29.27 45.72
CA LYS A 205 17.61 29.42 44.37
C LYS A 205 19.02 28.81 44.23
N VAL A 206 19.76 28.66 45.33
CA VAL A 206 21.13 28.11 45.35
C VAL A 206 21.12 26.58 45.32
N ILE A 207 20.06 25.94 45.81
CA ILE A 207 19.98 24.47 45.92
C ILE A 207 19.35 23.83 44.66
N THR A 208 18.61 24.61 43.85
CA THR A 208 17.78 24.07 42.75
C THR A 208 18.42 24.13 41.35
N SER A 209 19.63 24.69 41.18
CA SER A 209 20.27 24.77 39.86
C SER A 209 20.93 23.46 39.39
N ARG A 210 21.09 22.47 40.29
CA ARG A 210 21.88 21.26 40.04
C ARG A 210 21.11 19.93 39.99
N GLU A 211 19.81 19.91 40.26
CA GLU A 211 19.09 18.64 40.41
C GLU A 211 17.86 18.50 39.51
N SER A 212 17.63 17.24 39.08
CA SER A 212 16.64 16.81 38.09
C SER A 212 15.20 17.23 38.42
N GLU A 213 14.39 17.39 37.38
CA GLU A 213 12.97 17.82 37.42
C GLU A 213 12.10 17.03 38.42
N ARG A 214 12.48 15.78 38.74
CA ARG A 214 11.85 14.93 39.76
C ARG A 214 11.97 15.49 41.18
N VAL A 215 13.07 16.17 41.52
CA VAL A 215 13.27 16.78 42.84
C VAL A 215 12.43 18.05 42.97
N ARG A 216 12.20 18.78 41.87
CA ARG A 216 11.33 19.98 41.87
C ARG A 216 9.88 19.65 42.23
N LEU A 217 9.41 18.46 41.85
CA LEU A 217 8.07 17.96 42.20
C LEU A 217 7.96 17.49 43.66
N ALA A 218 9.08 17.15 44.31
CA ALA A 218 9.10 16.68 45.70
C ALA A 218 9.01 17.82 46.73
N VAL A 219 9.39 19.05 46.37
CA VAL A 219 9.49 20.18 47.34
C VAL A 219 8.20 20.98 47.48
N CYS A 220 7.16 20.72 46.67
CA CYS A 220 5.84 21.31 46.86
C CYS A 220 4.91 20.35 47.61
N PRO A 221 4.66 20.52 48.93
CA PRO A 221 3.90 19.57 49.75
C PRO A 221 2.41 19.42 49.37
N GLY A 222 1.92 20.13 48.35
CA GLY A 222 0.55 20.01 47.83
C GLY A 222 0.41 19.38 46.44
N ILE A 223 1.50 19.23 45.68
CA ILE A 223 1.43 18.75 44.28
C ILE A 223 1.43 17.21 44.22
N GLY A 224 2.10 16.55 45.17
CA GLY A 224 2.13 15.08 45.23
C GLY A 224 0.75 14.43 45.39
N GLN A 225 -0.18 15.07 46.11
CA GLN A 225 -1.56 14.57 46.22
C GLN A 225 -2.36 14.74 44.94
N ILE A 226 -2.15 15.83 44.19
CA ILE A 226 -2.82 16.10 42.92
C ILE A 226 -2.28 15.17 41.82
N VAL A 227 -0.96 14.98 41.77
CA VAL A 227 -0.33 14.05 40.83
C VAL A 227 -0.77 12.62 41.14
N ARG A 228 -0.76 12.18 42.40
CA ARG A 228 -1.30 10.86 42.80
C ARG A 228 -2.78 10.70 42.46
N PHE A 229 -3.59 11.75 42.62
CA PHE A 229 -5.00 11.73 42.23
C PHE A 229 -5.17 11.51 40.72
N TYR A 230 -4.42 12.23 39.88
CA TYR A 230 -4.47 12.03 38.42
C TYR A 230 -3.83 10.72 37.95
N GLU A 231 -2.78 10.23 38.61
CA GLU A 231 -2.19 8.91 38.36
C GLU A 231 -3.16 7.77 38.72
N SER A 232 -3.95 7.93 39.79
CA SER A 232 -4.99 6.96 40.16
C SER A 232 -6.19 6.92 39.22
N LEU A 233 -6.38 7.95 38.39
CA LEU A 233 -7.42 7.99 37.34
C LEU A 233 -6.96 7.37 36.02
N GLY A 234 -5.68 7.03 35.88
CA GLY A 234 -5.10 6.38 34.70
C GLY A 234 -5.05 4.85 34.78
N HIS A 235 -5.58 4.26 35.85
CA HIS A 235 -5.70 2.82 36.09
C HIS A 235 -7.16 2.35 36.00
#